data_AF-A0A2H5VPA6-F1
#
_entry.id   AF-A0A2H5VPA6-F1
#
_cell.length_a   1.000
_cell.length_b   1.000
_cell.length_c   1.000
_cell.angle_alpha   90.00
_cell.angle_beta   90.00
_cell.angle_gamma   90.00
#
_symmetry.space_group_name_H-M   'P 1'
#
loop_
_entity.id
_entity.type
_entity.pdbx_description
1 polymer ?
#
loop_
_entity_poly.entity_id
_entity_poly.type
_entity_poly.pdbx_seq_one_letter_code
_entity_poly.pdbx_strand_id
1 'polypeptide(L)'
;MIAPKAEIRRFDIFAEWNRLRAVTLLKLPEPEARAYGLAVAKVVAARKLHGYTPKELADFKRQARTLARPEEITVPWWHRLASPEEFETKIIERMGRAFYEQVFQPAIARAWREGKSYEEIRDTLRQQWNRLRG
;
A
#
# COMPACT_ATOMS: atom_id res chain seq x y z
N MET A 1 10.60 18.99 12.19
CA MET A 1 10.09 17.65 11.79
C MET A 1 9.21 17.85 10.58
N ILE A 2 9.37 17.07 9.52
CA ILE A 2 8.52 17.20 8.33
C ILE A 2 7.14 16.65 8.68
N ALA A 3 6.09 17.47 8.56
CA ALA A 3 4.71 17.08 8.79
C ALA A 3 4.03 16.67 7.47
N PRO A 4 3.01 15.80 7.50
CA PRO A 4 2.29 15.44 6.29
C PRO A 4 1.40 16.59 5.81
N LYS A 5 1.26 16.75 4.49
CA LYS A 5 0.37 17.75 3.86
C LYS A 5 -1.12 17.38 3.96
N ALA A 6 -1.43 16.11 4.24
CA ALA A 6 -2.79 15.59 4.35
C ALA A 6 -2.90 14.58 5.48
N GLU A 7 -4.13 14.25 5.88
CA GLU A 7 -4.35 13.19 6.86
C GLU A 7 -3.78 11.86 6.34
N ILE A 8 -3.01 11.19 7.19
CA ILE A 8 -2.59 9.82 6.98
C ILE A 8 -3.76 8.91 7.33
N ARG A 9 -4.11 8.03 6.40
CA ARG A 9 -5.21 7.07 6.48
C ARG A 9 -4.62 5.68 6.73
N ARG A 10 -5.42 4.78 7.30
CA ARG A 10 -5.08 3.35 7.37
C ARG A 10 -4.77 2.78 5.98
N PHE A 11 -5.51 3.25 4.98
CA PHE A 11 -5.30 2.93 3.57
C PHE A 11 -3.86 3.20 3.11
N ASP A 12 -3.26 4.32 3.51
CA ASP A 12 -1.91 4.70 3.04
C ASP A 12 -0.85 3.77 3.62
N ILE A 13 -0.95 3.47 4.93
CA ILE A 13 -0.04 2.54 5.60
C ILE A 13 -0.20 1.15 5.00
N PHE A 14 -1.43 0.73 4.74
CA PHE A 14 -1.69 -0.57 4.15
C PHE A 14 -1.15 -0.69 2.71
N ALA A 15 -1.26 0.37 1.91
CA ALA A 15 -0.70 0.40 0.55
C ALA A 15 0.83 0.30 0.58
N GLU A 16 1.50 1.08 1.43
CA GLU A 16 2.97 1.05 1.57
C GLU A 16 3.49 -0.25 2.19
N TRP A 17 2.78 -0.81 3.17
CA TRP A 17 3.09 -2.12 3.72
C TRP A 17 3.08 -3.21 2.64
N ASN A 18 2.07 -3.20 1.78
CA ASN A 18 1.97 -4.18 0.70
C ASN A 18 2.95 -3.89 -0.46
N ARG A 19 3.35 -2.63 -0.68
CA ARG A 19 4.48 -2.29 -1.56
C ARG A 19 5.77 -2.94 -1.04
N LEU A 20 6.11 -2.75 0.23
CA LEU A 20 7.28 -3.37 0.86
C LEU A 20 7.21 -4.90 0.81
N ARG A 21 6.04 -5.48 1.08
CA ARG A 21 5.79 -6.92 0.93
C ARG A 21 6.08 -7.42 -0.49
N ALA A 22 5.65 -6.68 -1.52
CA ALA A 22 5.92 -7.01 -2.91
C ALA A 22 7.41 -6.94 -3.26
N VAL A 23 8.11 -5.88 -2.85
CA VAL A 23 9.57 -5.76 -3.08
C VAL A 23 10.32 -6.89 -2.37
N THR A 24 9.97 -7.17 -1.12
CA THR A 24 10.76 -8.08 -0.26
C THR A 24 10.48 -9.55 -0.53
N LEU A 25 9.21 -9.93 -0.67
CA LEU A 25 8.79 -11.34 -0.78
C LEU A 25 8.57 -11.76 -2.23
N LEU A 26 7.96 -10.89 -3.05
CA LEU A 26 7.67 -11.18 -4.45
C LEU A 26 8.77 -10.75 -5.40
N LYS A 27 9.79 -10.03 -4.90
CA LYS A 27 10.92 -9.50 -5.68
C LYS A 27 10.47 -8.67 -6.89
N LEU A 28 9.32 -8.01 -6.79
CA LEU A 28 8.83 -7.12 -7.84
C LEU A 28 9.70 -5.86 -7.91
N PRO A 29 9.93 -5.31 -9.12
CA PRO A 29 10.58 -4.02 -9.25
C PRO A 29 9.71 -2.91 -8.64
N GLU A 30 10.34 -1.78 -8.28
CA GLU A 30 9.69 -0.71 -7.51
C GLU A 30 8.36 -0.19 -8.13
N PRO A 31 8.26 0.08 -9.45
CA PRO A 31 6.99 0.52 -10.04
C PRO A 31 5.88 -0.53 -9.85
N GLU A 32 6.20 -1.80 -10.09
CA GLU A 32 5.26 -2.92 -9.94
C GLU A 32 4.81 -3.09 -8.49
N ALA A 33 5.73 -2.95 -7.54
CA ALA A 33 5.41 -3.03 -6.13
C ALA A 33 4.46 -1.89 -5.69
N ARG A 34 4.61 -0.68 -6.24
CA ARG A 34 3.70 0.45 -5.97
C ARG A 34 2.30 0.15 -6.47
N ALA A 35 2.17 -0.29 -7.73
CA ALA A 35 0.90 -0.69 -8.31
C ALA A 35 0.25 -1.82 -7.49
N TYR A 36 1.02 -2.86 -7.15
CA TYR A 36 0.59 -3.98 -6.31
C TYR A 36 0.06 -3.50 -4.95
N GLY A 37 0.84 -2.71 -4.22
CA GLY A 37 0.46 -2.21 -2.90
C GLY A 37 -0.85 -1.44 -2.92
N LEU A 38 -1.03 -0.56 -3.90
CA LEU A 38 -2.27 0.20 -4.07
C LEU A 38 -3.45 -0.69 -4.47
N ALA A 39 -3.26 -1.64 -5.38
CA ALA A 39 -4.30 -2.57 -5.79
C ALA A 39 -4.82 -3.41 -4.62
N VAL A 40 -3.91 -3.98 -3.81
CA VAL A 40 -4.26 -4.72 -2.59
C VAL A 40 -5.07 -3.85 -1.64
N ALA A 41 -4.64 -2.60 -1.42
CA ALA A 41 -5.36 -1.69 -0.55
C ALA A 41 -6.76 -1.36 -1.06
N LYS A 42 -6.93 -1.12 -2.37
CA LYS A 42 -8.24 -0.91 -2.99
C LYS A 42 -9.17 -2.10 -2.81
N VAL A 43 -8.68 -3.31 -3.06
CA VAL A 43 -9.48 -4.54 -3.00
C VAL A 43 -9.94 -4.85 -1.57
N VAL A 44 -9.08 -4.62 -0.59
CA VAL A 44 -9.39 -4.86 0.82
C VAL A 44 -10.28 -3.76 1.39
N ALA A 45 -10.06 -2.50 1.01
CA ALA A 45 -10.86 -1.37 1.48
C ALA A 45 -12.22 -1.26 0.79
N ALA A 46 -12.38 -1.76 -0.44
CA ALA A 46 -13.61 -1.60 -1.20
C ALA A 46 -14.71 -2.56 -0.73
N ARG A 47 -15.87 -1.99 -0.39
CA ARG A 47 -17.15 -2.72 -0.35
C ARG A 47 -17.65 -3.06 -1.76
N LYS A 48 -17.44 -2.15 -2.74
CA LYS A 48 -17.71 -2.32 -4.18
C LYS A 48 -16.65 -1.57 -4.98
N LEU A 49 -16.14 -2.18 -6.05
CA LEU A 49 -15.36 -1.48 -7.10
C LEU A 49 -16.25 -1.42 -8.35
N HIS A 50 -16.46 -0.22 -8.89
CA HIS A 50 -17.26 -0.03 -10.09
C HIS A 50 -16.54 -0.60 -11.32
N GLY A 51 -17.30 -1.17 -12.25
CA GLY A 51 -16.75 -1.76 -13.49
C GLY A 51 -16.28 -3.22 -13.37
N TYR A 52 -16.52 -3.87 -12.22
CA TYR A 52 -16.14 -5.26 -11.98
C TYR A 52 -17.32 -6.09 -11.51
N THR A 53 -17.39 -7.34 -11.98
CA THR A 53 -18.38 -8.31 -11.52
C THR A 53 -18.04 -8.81 -10.09
N PRO A 54 -19.03 -9.27 -9.31
CA PRO A 54 -18.76 -9.87 -7.99
C PRO A 54 -17.75 -11.02 -8.03
N LYS A 55 -17.74 -11.81 -9.11
CA LYS A 55 -16.79 -12.91 -9.31
C LYS A 55 -15.36 -12.40 -9.46
N GLU A 56 -15.13 -11.41 -10.32
CA GLU A 56 -13.81 -10.79 -10.48
C GLU A 56 -13.30 -10.18 -9.17
N LEU A 57 -14.20 -9.55 -8.39
CA LEU A 57 -13.84 -9.01 -7.08
C LEU A 57 -13.45 -10.07 -6.07
N ALA A 58 -14.15 -11.22 -6.09
CA ALA A 58 -13.78 -12.37 -5.25
C ALA A 58 -12.41 -12.94 -5.68
N ASP A 59 -12.14 -13.01 -6.98
CA ASP A 59 -10.85 -13.46 -7.51
C ASP A 59 -9.70 -12.52 -7.09
N PHE A 60 -9.86 -11.20 -7.22
CA PHE A 60 -8.87 -10.24 -6.75
C PHE A 60 -8.66 -10.33 -5.23
N LYS A 61 -9.74 -10.50 -4.45
CA LYS A 61 -9.62 -10.68 -2.99
C LYS A 61 -8.84 -11.94 -2.64
N ARG A 62 -9.06 -13.04 -3.36
CA ARG A 62 -8.29 -14.28 -3.19
C ARG A 62 -6.81 -14.03 -3.49
N GLN A 63 -6.50 -13.40 -4.62
CA GLN A 63 -5.14 -13.08 -5.04
C GLN A 63 -4.43 -12.06 -4.12
N ALA A 64 -5.16 -11.13 -3.51
CA ALA A 64 -4.58 -10.17 -2.57
C ALA A 64 -4.22 -10.81 -1.21
N ARG A 65 -4.99 -11.83 -0.80
CA ARG A 65 -4.79 -12.58 0.46
C ARG A 65 -3.72 -13.65 0.33
N THR A 66 -3.69 -14.36 -0.79
CA THR A 66 -2.69 -15.38 -1.06
C THR A 66 -1.50 -14.72 -1.72
N LEU A 67 -0.35 -14.74 -1.05
CA LEU A 67 0.90 -14.36 -1.69
C LEU A 67 1.22 -15.42 -2.76
N ALA A 68 0.85 -15.14 -4.01
CA ALA A 68 1.25 -15.98 -5.13
C ALA A 68 2.77 -16.01 -5.18
N ARG A 69 3.37 -17.18 -5.42
CA ARG A 69 4.81 -17.21 -5.69
C ARG A 69 5.08 -16.46 -7.00
N PRO A 70 6.21 -15.76 -7.16
CA PRO A 70 6.49 -15.00 -8.39
C PRO A 70 6.28 -15.81 -9.68
N GLU A 71 6.64 -17.09 -9.67
CA GLU A 71 6.48 -18.04 -10.77
C GLU A 71 5.01 -18.39 -11.11
N GLU A 72 4.08 -18.17 -10.19
CA GLU A 72 2.64 -18.43 -10.39
C GLU A 72 1.89 -17.21 -10.94
N ILE A 73 2.55 -16.05 -11.01
CA ILE A 73 1.96 -14.81 -11.51
C ILE A 73 2.01 -14.82 -13.04
N THR A 74 0.98 -15.40 -13.64
CA THR A 74 0.83 -15.44 -15.11
C THR A 74 0.27 -14.15 -15.69
N VAL A 75 -0.55 -13.42 -14.93
CA VAL A 75 -1.12 -12.12 -15.30
C VAL A 75 -1.07 -11.18 -14.10
N PRO A 76 -0.44 -10.00 -14.20
CA PRO A 76 -0.40 -8.98 -13.13
C PRO A 76 -1.79 -8.38 -12.84
N TRP A 77 -2.60 -9.08 -12.03
CA TRP A 77 -3.97 -8.67 -11.74
C TRP A 77 -4.06 -7.25 -11.16
N TRP A 78 -3.01 -6.78 -10.48
CA TRP A 78 -2.97 -5.45 -9.87
C TRP A 78 -2.99 -4.32 -10.88
N HIS A 79 -2.49 -4.51 -12.11
CA HIS A 79 -2.55 -3.51 -13.18
C HIS A 79 -3.98 -3.17 -13.59
N ARG A 80 -4.94 -4.08 -13.38
CA ARG A 80 -6.36 -3.79 -13.62
C ARG A 80 -6.91 -2.76 -12.62
N LEU A 81 -6.28 -2.66 -11.46
CA LEU A 81 -6.82 -1.93 -10.31
C LEU A 81 -6.01 -0.72 -9.92
N ALA A 82 -4.73 -0.64 -10.28
CA ALA A 82 -3.85 0.45 -9.90
C ALA A 82 -2.65 0.53 -10.85
N SER A 83 -2.05 1.73 -10.90
CA SER A 83 -0.78 1.98 -11.59
C SER A 83 0.25 2.61 -10.65
N PRO A 84 1.55 2.60 -11.02
CA PRO A 84 2.59 3.28 -10.26
C PRO A 84 2.35 4.79 -10.13
N GLU A 85 1.84 5.43 -11.18
CA GLU A 85 1.53 6.87 -11.22
C GLU A 85 0.37 7.19 -10.27
N GLU A 86 -0.61 6.29 -10.17
CA GLU A 86 -1.70 6.48 -9.23
C GLU A 86 -1.21 6.39 -7.78
N PHE A 87 -0.24 5.52 -7.49
CA PHE A 87 0.41 5.48 -6.17
C PHE A 87 1.15 6.79 -5.89
N GLU A 88 1.92 7.28 -6.87
CA GLU A 88 2.62 8.56 -6.80
C GLU A 88 1.67 9.68 -6.40
N THR A 89 0.58 9.86 -7.13
CA THR A 89 -0.36 10.96 -6.84
C THR A 89 -1.18 10.74 -5.56
N LYS A 90 -1.76 9.54 -5.36
CA LYS A 90 -2.71 9.31 -4.26
C LYS A 90 -2.06 9.07 -2.90
N ILE A 91 -0.82 8.61 -2.90
CA ILE A 91 -0.05 8.35 -1.68
C ILE A 91 1.00 9.45 -1.52
N ILE A 92 1.99 9.50 -2.40
CA ILE A 92 3.22 10.30 -2.22
C ILE A 92 2.92 11.79 -2.29
N GLU A 93 2.35 12.28 -3.39
CA GLU A 93 2.08 13.70 -3.59
C GLU A 93 1.05 14.22 -2.60
N ARG A 94 -0.03 13.45 -2.37
CA ARG A 94 -1.10 13.80 -1.42
C ARG A 94 -0.58 14.01 0.00
N MET A 95 0.26 13.11 0.52
CA MET A 95 0.83 13.29 1.86
C MET A 95 2.03 14.25 1.88
N GLY A 96 2.58 14.57 0.72
CA GLY A 96 3.79 15.36 0.53
C GLY A 96 5.02 14.49 0.35
N ARG A 97 5.69 14.64 -0.80
CA ARG A 97 6.90 13.88 -1.18
C ARG A 97 7.96 13.81 -0.09
N ALA A 98 8.37 14.97 0.46
CA ALA A 98 9.39 15.02 1.49
C ALA A 98 8.98 14.24 2.76
N PHE A 99 7.70 14.28 3.15
CA PHE A 99 7.19 13.48 4.25
C PHE A 99 7.21 11.98 3.91
N TYR A 100 6.77 11.62 2.70
CA TYR A 100 6.77 10.24 2.25
C TYR A 100 8.18 9.63 2.30
N GLU A 101 9.13 10.28 1.65
CA GLU A 101 10.49 9.76 1.43
C GLU A 101 11.33 9.77 2.71
N GLN A 102 11.18 10.79 3.56
CA GLN A 102 12.07 10.96 4.73
C GLN A 102 11.46 10.46 6.05
N VAL A 103 10.14 10.29 6.12
CA VAL A 103 9.45 9.92 7.37
C VAL A 103 8.60 8.66 7.18
N PHE A 104 7.62 8.70 6.29
CA PHE A 104 6.59 7.66 6.18
C PHE A 104 7.16 6.31 5.71
N GLN A 105 7.79 6.28 4.54
CA GLN A 105 8.37 5.06 3.98
C GLN A 105 9.47 4.49 4.89
N PRO A 106 10.45 5.29 5.39
CA PRO A 106 11.47 4.77 6.29
C PRO A 106 10.91 4.20 7.59
N ALA A 107 9.87 4.80 8.17
CA ALA A 107 9.26 4.30 9.40
C ALA A 107 8.58 2.94 9.19
N ILE A 108 7.86 2.77 8.08
CA ILE A 108 7.21 1.49 7.75
C ILE A 108 8.28 0.42 7.42
N ALA A 109 9.32 0.78 6.66
CA ALA A 109 10.43 -0.12 6.37
C ALA A 109 11.20 -0.55 7.64
N ARG A 110 11.34 0.35 8.62
CA ARG A 110 11.89 0.03 9.94
C ARG A 110 11.00 -0.95 10.68
N ALA A 111 9.71 -0.68 10.78
CA ALA A 111 8.76 -1.59 11.44
C ALA A 111 8.75 -2.99 10.81
N TRP A 112 8.82 -3.07 9.48
CA TRP A 112 8.96 -4.32 8.74
C TRP A 112 10.22 -5.08 9.17
N ARG A 113 11.38 -4.42 9.21
CA ARG A 113 12.65 -5.04 9.63
C ARG A 113 12.64 -5.47 11.11
N GLU A 114 11.90 -4.76 11.95
CA GLU A 114 11.69 -5.10 13.37
C GLU A 114 10.71 -6.28 13.55
N GLY A 115 10.17 -6.85 12.48
CA GLY A 115 9.26 -7.99 12.54
C GLY A 115 7.86 -7.64 13.07
N LYS A 116 7.51 -6.35 13.11
CA LYS A 116 6.17 -5.90 13.53
C LYS A 116 5.13 -6.29 12.49
N SER A 117 3.89 -6.45 12.92
CA SER A 117 2.72 -6.59 12.04
C SER A 117 2.18 -5.24 11.61
N TYR A 118 1.39 -5.25 10.53
CA TYR A 118 0.64 -4.08 10.07
C TYR A 118 -0.31 -3.56 11.16
N GLU A 119 -1.02 -4.45 11.85
CA GLU A 119 -1.96 -4.15 12.93
C GLU A 119 -1.31 -3.34 14.05
N GLU A 120 -0.09 -3.72 14.46
CA GLU A 120 0.65 -3.05 15.54
C GLU A 120 1.04 -1.62 15.19
N ILE A 121 1.38 -1.36 13.93
CA ILE A 121 1.89 -0.04 13.52
C ILE A 121 0.83 0.90 12.97
N ARG A 122 -0.27 0.38 12.40
CA ARG A 122 -1.17 1.18 11.56
C ARG A 122 -1.81 2.35 12.30
N ASP A 123 -2.24 2.14 13.53
CA ASP A 123 -2.95 3.18 14.28
C ASP A 123 -1.96 4.04 15.06
N THR A 124 -0.91 3.45 15.62
CA THR A 124 0.15 4.13 16.35
C THR A 124 0.85 5.19 15.48
N LEU A 125 1.38 4.80 14.32
CA LEU A 125 2.10 5.72 13.44
C LEU A 125 1.18 6.80 12.87
N ARG A 126 0.00 6.39 12.41
CA ARG A 126 -1.00 7.30 11.83
C ARG A 126 -1.44 8.37 12.82
N GLN A 127 -1.78 7.98 14.05
CA GLN A 127 -2.21 8.92 15.08
C GLN A 127 -1.08 9.89 15.45
N GLN A 128 0.15 9.40 15.59
CA GLN A 128 1.31 10.24 15.85
C GLN A 128 1.48 11.31 14.78
N TRP A 129 1.47 10.94 13.50
CA TRP A 129 1.65 11.89 12.40
C TRP A 129 0.47 12.84 12.22
N ASN A 130 -0.75 12.35 12.43
CA ASN A 130 -1.94 13.20 12.33
C ASN A 130 -2.02 14.26 13.43
N ARG A 131 -1.45 14.02 14.62
CA ARG A 131 -1.30 15.04 15.69
C ARG A 131 -0.27 16.12 15.35
N LEU A 132 0.68 15.82 14.46
CA LEU A 132 1.73 16.75 14.04
C LEU A 132 1.29 17.63 12.86
N ARG A 133 0.18 17.28 12.20
CA ARG A 133 -0.40 18.04 11.10
C ARG A 133 -1.10 19.33 11.60
N GLY A 134 -1.31 19.45 12.90
CA GLY A 134 -2.20 20.41 13.56
C GLY A 134 -3.37 19.67 14.19
#